data_AF-A0A0N4UPA1-F1
#
_entry.id   AF-A0A0N4UPA1-F1
#
_cell.length_a   1.000
_cell.length_b   1.000
_cell.length_c   1.000
_cell.angle_alpha   90.00
_cell.angle_beta   90.00
_cell.angle_gamma   90.00
#
_symmetry.space_group_name_H-M   'P 1'
#
loop_
_entity.id
_entity.type
_entity.pdbx_description
1 polymer ?
#
loop_
_entity_poly.entity_id
_entity_poly.type
_entity_poly.pdbx_seq_one_letter_code
_entity_poly.pdbx_strand_id
1 'polypeptide(L)'
;LERMMEGIAYPEGKELNEQIFNHYNVTSKNNRAARTAFCYILIDPSLINNPNTALLKEFVNAIFYIGKGKRNRPMQHLIEAVKATENSYKKNAKIQKIRKLWDCGYGVVSLHVFQNITSKEAFTREAAMIDAIGISNLTNEKRGQYYDIGEKWLLRQKLIYGSYLLSRALEVLHVEGCRQLFESNVEHVITNYAFRL
;
A
#
# COMPACT_ATOMS: atom_id res chain seq x y z
N LEU A 1 -13.01 -10.71 1.19
CA LEU A 1 -11.61 -10.97 1.56
C LEU A 1 -11.44 -12.35 2.22
N GLU A 2 -12.14 -12.65 3.32
CA GLU A 2 -12.06 -13.95 4.03
C GLU A 2 -12.21 -15.16 3.10
N ARG A 3 -13.29 -15.19 2.30
CA ARG A 3 -13.51 -16.24 1.29
C ARG A 3 -12.36 -16.39 0.30
N MET A 4 -11.69 -15.30 -0.05
CA MET A 4 -10.54 -15.33 -0.97
C MET A 4 -9.27 -15.86 -0.29
N MET A 5 -9.13 -15.64 1.03
CA MET A 5 -8.08 -16.27 1.84
C MET A 5 -8.27 -17.78 1.97
N GLU A 6 -9.52 -18.26 1.85
CA GLU A 6 -9.88 -19.69 1.77
C GLU A 6 -9.70 -20.28 0.37
N GLY A 7 -9.19 -19.51 -0.60
CA GLY A 7 -8.91 -19.96 -1.97
C GLY A 7 -10.09 -19.79 -2.95
N ILE A 8 -11.18 -19.14 -2.54
CA ILE A 8 -12.32 -18.88 -3.43
C ILE A 8 -12.02 -17.67 -4.31
N ALA A 9 -11.88 -17.89 -5.62
CA ALA A 9 -11.68 -16.82 -6.59
C ALA A 9 -12.98 -16.05 -6.89
N TYR A 10 -12.84 -14.74 -7.12
CA TYR A 10 -13.90 -13.86 -7.61
C TYR A 10 -13.50 -13.28 -8.97
N PRO A 11 -13.93 -13.88 -10.09
CA PRO A 11 -13.60 -13.39 -11.42
C PRO A 11 -14.04 -11.94 -11.64
N GLU A 12 -15.11 -11.49 -10.95
CA GLU A 12 -15.61 -10.12 -11.03
C GLU A 12 -14.58 -9.07 -10.60
N GLY A 13 -13.63 -9.42 -9.73
CA GLY A 13 -12.56 -8.51 -9.32
C GLY A 13 -11.65 -8.11 -10.49
N LYS A 14 -11.40 -9.04 -11.40
CA LYS A 14 -10.63 -8.80 -12.63
C LYS A 14 -11.41 -7.90 -13.59
N GLU A 15 -12.71 -8.15 -13.76
CA GLU A 15 -13.59 -7.33 -14.61
C GLU A 15 -13.66 -5.88 -14.11
N LEU A 16 -13.79 -5.67 -12.79
CA LEU A 16 -13.76 -4.33 -12.19
C LEU A 16 -12.41 -3.63 -12.41
N ASN A 17 -11.30 -4.37 -12.36
CA ASN A 17 -9.98 -3.84 -12.69
C ASN A 17 -9.87 -3.42 -14.15
N GLU A 18 -10.42 -4.20 -15.08
CA GLU A 18 -10.46 -3.87 -16.51
C GLU A 18 -11.31 -2.61 -16.77
N GLN A 19 -12.43 -2.44 -16.07
CA GLN A 19 -13.23 -1.21 -16.14
C GLN A 19 -12.43 0.02 -15.70
N ILE A 20 -11.72 -0.05 -14.56
CA ILE A 20 -10.84 1.02 -14.07
C ILE A 20 -9.74 1.32 -15.08
N PHE A 21 -9.05 0.28 -15.56
CA PHE A 21 -7.97 0.43 -16.53
C PHE A 21 -8.45 1.10 -17.82
N ASN A 22 -9.56 0.62 -18.39
CA ASN A 22 -10.13 1.17 -19.61
C ASN A 22 -10.60 2.61 -19.43
N HIS A 23 -11.28 2.92 -18.32
CA HIS A 23 -11.73 4.28 -18.02
C HIS A 23 -10.55 5.26 -17.96
N TYR A 24 -9.50 4.93 -17.21
CA TYR A 24 -8.35 5.83 -17.06
C TYR A 24 -7.45 5.85 -18.29
N ASN A 25 -7.36 4.77 -19.07
CA ASN A 25 -6.62 4.81 -20.33
C ASN A 25 -7.30 5.66 -21.39
N VAL A 26 -8.63 5.53 -21.55
CA VAL A 26 -9.38 6.34 -22.51
C VAL A 26 -9.31 7.82 -22.13
N THR A 27 -9.53 8.15 -20.86
CA THR A 27 -9.51 9.54 -20.39
C THR A 27 -8.10 10.15 -20.36
N SER A 28 -7.04 9.33 -20.21
CA SER A 28 -5.65 9.81 -20.21
C SER A 28 -4.89 9.59 -21.53
N LYS A 29 -5.57 9.21 -22.63
CA LYS A 29 -4.94 8.83 -23.91
C LYS A 29 -3.93 9.88 -24.42
N ASN A 30 -4.18 11.17 -24.16
CA ASN A 30 -3.36 12.28 -24.62
C ASN A 30 -2.37 12.84 -23.58
N ASN A 31 -2.33 12.29 -22.36
CA ASN A 31 -1.46 12.82 -21.29
C ASN A 31 -0.81 11.71 -20.46
N ARG A 32 0.06 10.91 -21.09
CA ARG A 32 0.89 9.90 -20.40
C ARG A 32 1.78 10.52 -19.32
N ALA A 33 2.18 11.79 -19.47
CA ALA A 33 2.97 12.52 -18.46
C ALA A 33 2.23 12.69 -17.12
N ALA A 34 0.89 12.59 -17.09
CA ALA A 34 0.13 12.64 -15.86
C ALA A 34 0.16 11.32 -15.04
N ARG A 35 0.65 10.21 -15.60
CA ARG A 35 0.67 8.88 -14.98
C ARG A 35 1.91 8.67 -14.10
N THR A 36 2.01 9.46 -13.05
CA THR A 36 3.15 9.47 -12.11
C THR A 36 2.82 8.92 -10.73
N ALA A 37 1.59 8.44 -10.53
CA ALA A 37 1.14 7.90 -9.26
C ALA A 37 1.30 6.38 -9.21
N PHE A 38 1.28 5.87 -7.98
CA PHE A 38 1.30 4.44 -7.66
C PHE A 38 0.65 4.23 -6.28
N CYS A 39 0.39 2.98 -5.94
CA CYS A 39 0.03 2.59 -4.57
C CYS A 39 1.23 1.93 -3.89
N TYR A 40 1.31 2.01 -2.57
CA TYR A 40 2.31 1.31 -1.79
C TYR A 40 1.70 0.77 -0.51
N ILE A 41 2.33 -0.29 0.01
CA ILE A 41 1.88 -1.02 1.17
C ILE A 41 3.05 -1.10 2.14
N LEU A 42 2.84 -0.71 3.39
CA LEU A 42 3.80 -0.93 4.46
C LEU A 42 3.43 -2.21 5.20
N ILE A 43 4.42 -3.09 5.32
CA ILE A 43 4.26 -4.47 5.78
C ILE A 43 5.18 -4.70 6.98
N ASP A 44 4.63 -5.37 7.98
CA ASP A 44 5.34 -5.95 9.12
C ASP A 44 5.91 -7.31 8.70
N PRO A 45 7.21 -7.41 8.41
CA PRO A 45 7.80 -8.66 7.93
C PRO A 45 7.84 -9.76 8.98
N SER A 46 7.67 -9.44 10.28
CA SER A 46 7.66 -10.45 11.35
C SER A 46 6.47 -11.41 11.26
N LEU A 47 5.43 -11.02 10.51
CA LEU A 47 4.22 -11.81 10.29
C LEU A 47 4.27 -12.61 8.98
N ILE A 48 5.38 -12.58 8.24
CA ILE A 48 5.57 -13.29 6.98
C ILE A 48 6.70 -14.30 7.14
N ASN A 49 6.37 -15.60 7.10
CA ASN A 49 7.36 -16.66 7.25
C ASN A 49 8.28 -16.77 6.02
N ASN A 50 7.68 -16.85 4.82
CA ASN A 50 8.42 -16.86 3.57
C ASN A 50 7.71 -15.98 2.53
N PRO A 51 8.30 -14.85 2.09
CA PRO A 51 7.64 -13.94 1.16
C PRO A 51 7.32 -14.59 -0.18
N ASN A 52 8.05 -15.62 -0.62
CA ASN A 52 7.86 -16.24 -1.93
C ASN A 52 6.68 -17.22 -1.95
N THR A 53 6.23 -17.67 -0.78
CA THR A 53 5.14 -18.64 -0.63
C THR A 53 4.07 -18.17 0.35
N ALA A 54 4.11 -16.89 0.74
CA ALA A 54 3.19 -16.32 1.71
C ALA A 54 1.74 -16.49 1.22
N LEU A 55 0.87 -16.95 2.12
CA LEU A 55 -0.55 -17.02 1.85
C LEU A 55 -1.18 -15.62 1.91
N LEU A 56 -2.31 -15.43 1.23
CA LEU A 56 -3.04 -14.16 1.27
C LEU A 56 -3.40 -13.73 2.69
N LYS A 57 -3.71 -14.69 3.57
CA LYS A 57 -4.01 -14.41 4.98
C LYS A 57 -2.80 -13.84 5.72
N GLU A 58 -1.62 -14.46 5.56
CA GLU A 58 -0.38 -13.99 6.17
C GLU A 58 -0.03 -12.59 5.65
N PHE A 59 -0.10 -12.41 4.33
CA PHE A 59 0.16 -11.12 3.70
C PHE A 59 -0.76 -10.02 4.21
N VAL A 60 -2.08 -10.22 4.19
CA VAL A 60 -3.04 -9.21 4.66
C VAL A 60 -2.84 -8.88 6.13
N ASN A 61 -2.58 -9.89 6.98
CA ASN A 61 -2.32 -9.67 8.40
C ASN A 61 -1.03 -8.86 8.65
N ALA A 62 -0.05 -9.00 7.75
CA ALA A 62 1.20 -8.26 7.81
C ALA A 62 1.06 -6.79 7.34
N ILE A 63 0.02 -6.45 6.59
CA ILE A 63 -0.22 -5.08 6.14
C ILE A 63 -0.67 -4.22 7.31
N PHE A 64 0.07 -3.17 7.61
CA PHE A 64 -0.35 -2.18 8.61
C PHE A 64 -0.70 -0.82 8.02
N TYR A 65 -0.30 -0.52 6.77
CA TYR A 65 -0.66 0.75 6.13
C TYR A 65 -0.73 0.61 4.61
N ILE A 66 -1.71 1.28 4.00
CA ILE A 66 -1.85 1.38 2.55
C ILE A 66 -1.85 2.86 2.17
N GLY A 67 -1.08 3.22 1.15
CA GLY A 67 -1.04 4.59 0.67
C GLY A 67 -0.97 4.71 -0.84
N LYS A 68 -1.28 5.92 -1.30
CA LYS A 68 -0.99 6.40 -2.66
C LYS A 68 0.21 7.34 -2.65
N GLY A 69 1.06 7.22 -3.65
CA GLY A 69 2.34 7.94 -3.74
C GLY A 69 2.54 8.64 -5.06
N LYS A 70 3.34 9.70 -5.03
CA LYS A 70 4.11 10.22 -6.16
C LYS A 70 5.55 10.34 -5.69
N ARG A 71 6.52 10.03 -6.56
CA ARG A 71 7.96 10.14 -6.24
C ARG A 71 8.29 9.40 -4.91
N ASN A 72 9.03 10.04 -4.00
CA ASN A 72 9.60 9.43 -2.80
C ASN A 72 8.64 9.37 -1.59
N ARG A 73 7.32 9.44 -1.81
CA ARG A 73 6.33 9.49 -0.72
C ARG A 73 6.44 8.35 0.31
N PRO A 74 6.74 7.09 -0.06
CA PRO A 74 6.90 6.00 0.91
C PRO A 74 8.11 6.23 1.85
N MET A 75 9.23 6.70 1.30
CA MET A 75 10.43 7.03 2.06
C MET A 75 10.19 8.19 3.04
N GLN A 76 9.32 9.15 2.70
CA GLN A 76 8.98 10.26 3.60
C GLN A 76 8.40 9.78 4.93
N HIS A 77 7.57 8.72 4.94
CA HIS A 77 7.02 8.18 6.19
C HIS A 77 8.08 7.60 7.11
N LEU A 78 9.10 6.97 6.53
CA LEU A 78 10.22 6.43 7.30
C LEU A 78 11.09 7.58 7.84
N ILE A 79 11.35 8.61 7.02
CA ILE A 79 12.06 9.82 7.47
C ILE A 79 11.29 10.53 8.60
N GLU A 80 9.96 10.63 8.48
CA GLU A 80 9.09 11.17 9.54
C GLU A 80 9.21 10.36 10.83
N ALA A 81 9.39 9.03 10.73
CA ALA A 81 9.56 8.17 11.90
C ALA A 81 10.92 8.36 12.59
N VAL A 82 12.00 8.48 11.81
CA VAL A 82 13.34 8.83 12.34
C VAL A 82 13.32 10.19 13.04
N LYS A 83 12.67 11.18 12.43
CA LYS A 83 12.62 12.55 12.96
C LYS A 83 11.52 12.77 14.00
N ALA A 84 10.76 11.73 14.36
CA ALA A 84 9.61 11.87 15.22
C ALA A 84 10.04 12.29 16.64
N THR A 85 9.43 13.37 17.14
CA THR A 85 9.54 13.70 18.56
C THR A 85 8.69 12.75 19.39
N GLU A 86 8.93 12.67 20.70
CA GLU A 86 8.09 11.89 21.61
C GLU A 86 6.60 12.23 21.51
N ASN A 87 6.26 13.50 21.23
CA ASN A 87 4.89 13.93 21.04
C ASN A 87 4.27 13.48 19.70
N SER A 88 5.02 13.51 18.60
CA SER A 88 4.50 13.04 17.30
C SER A 88 4.41 11.52 17.25
N TYR A 89 5.36 10.83 17.89
CA TYR A 89 5.29 9.39 18.12
C TYR A 89 3.99 8.99 18.82
N LYS A 90 3.65 9.59 19.97
CA LYS A 90 2.44 9.24 20.74
C LYS A 90 1.12 9.48 20.02
N LYS A 91 1.09 10.29 18.97
CA LYS A 91 -0.15 10.67 18.26
C LYS A 91 -0.35 9.96 16.92
N ASN A 92 0.65 9.27 16.38
CA ASN A 92 0.57 8.69 15.04
C ASN A 92 0.81 7.17 15.06
N ALA A 93 -0.27 6.38 14.90
CA ALA A 93 -0.21 4.92 14.94
C ALA A 93 0.74 4.31 13.90
N LYS A 94 0.86 4.92 12.72
CA LYS A 94 1.79 4.48 11.66
C LYS A 94 3.24 4.67 12.10
N ILE A 95 3.56 5.84 12.66
CA ILE A 95 4.91 6.11 13.19
C ILE A 95 5.23 5.20 14.38
N GLN A 96 4.24 4.93 15.25
CA GLN A 96 4.41 3.99 16.36
C GLN A 96 4.74 2.59 15.87
N LYS A 97 4.00 2.10 14.85
CA LYS A 97 4.24 0.77 14.28
C LYS A 97 5.62 0.67 13.63
N ILE A 98 6.06 1.71 12.90
CA ILE A 98 7.40 1.76 12.29
C ILE A 98 8.50 1.67 13.35
N ARG A 99 8.49 2.54 14.36
CA ARG A 99 9.53 2.55 15.41
C ARG A 99 9.51 1.25 16.22
N LYS A 100 8.32 0.74 16.56
CA LYS A 100 8.20 -0.57 17.24
C LYS A 100 8.88 -1.69 16.46
N LEU A 101 8.76 -1.71 15.13
CA LEU A 101 9.44 -2.72 14.31
C LEU A 101 10.96 -2.58 14.40
N TRP A 102 11.48 -1.36 14.26
CA TRP A 102 12.91 -1.07 14.41
C TRP A 102 13.45 -1.45 15.79
N ASP A 103 12.74 -1.10 16.86
CA ASP A 103 13.09 -1.45 18.24
C ASP A 103 13.12 -2.97 18.47
N CYS A 104 12.27 -3.73 17.76
CA CYS A 104 12.25 -5.19 17.78
C CYS A 104 13.28 -5.84 16.85
N GLY A 105 14.15 -5.07 16.19
CA GLY A 105 15.17 -5.57 15.26
C GLY A 105 14.65 -5.95 13.87
N TYR A 106 13.42 -5.56 13.53
CA TYR A 106 12.86 -5.71 12.19
C TYR A 106 12.93 -4.40 11.41
N GLY A 107 13.08 -4.47 10.09
CA GLY A 107 12.84 -3.31 9.24
C GLY A 107 11.38 -3.25 8.78
N VAL A 108 11.05 -2.18 8.06
CA VAL A 108 9.73 -2.04 7.42
C VAL A 108 9.85 -2.43 5.96
N VAL A 109 8.94 -3.26 5.45
CA VAL A 109 8.87 -3.53 4.01
C VAL A 109 7.93 -2.50 3.37
N SER A 110 8.41 -1.81 2.34
CA SER A 110 7.64 -0.85 1.55
C SER A 110 7.43 -1.40 0.13
N LEU A 111 6.32 -2.10 -0.07
CA LEU A 111 5.99 -2.75 -1.34
C LEU A 111 5.31 -1.75 -2.29
N HIS A 112 5.86 -1.54 -3.48
CA HIS A 112 5.29 -0.63 -4.48
C HIS A 112 4.43 -1.41 -5.47
N VAL A 113 3.16 -1.03 -5.61
CA VAL A 113 2.19 -1.73 -6.46
C VAL A 113 1.41 -0.77 -7.35
N PHE A 114 0.89 -1.27 -8.47
CA PHE A 114 0.07 -0.51 -9.42
C PHE A 114 0.75 0.80 -9.88
N GLN A 115 1.90 0.68 -10.53
CA GLN A 115 2.70 1.83 -10.98
C GLN A 115 2.19 2.44 -12.29
N ASN A 116 2.66 3.65 -12.60
CA ASN A 116 2.32 4.39 -13.82
C ASN A 116 0.80 4.57 -13.98
N ILE A 117 0.13 4.99 -12.90
CA ILE A 117 -1.31 5.25 -12.88
C ILE A 117 -1.62 6.74 -12.65
N THR A 118 -2.86 7.14 -12.97
CA THR A 118 -3.32 8.50 -12.67
C THR A 118 -3.51 8.67 -11.16
N SER A 119 -3.56 9.93 -10.68
CA SER A 119 -3.80 10.17 -9.26
C SER A 119 -5.17 9.63 -8.82
N LYS A 120 -6.23 9.92 -9.58
CA LYS A 120 -7.59 9.43 -9.28
C LYS A 120 -7.69 7.90 -9.25
N GLU A 121 -6.97 7.22 -10.16
CA GLU A 121 -6.86 5.77 -10.16
C GLU A 121 -6.19 5.26 -8.87
N ALA A 122 -5.09 5.89 -8.44
CA ALA A 122 -4.39 5.52 -7.22
C ALA A 122 -5.25 5.71 -5.96
N PHE A 123 -6.02 6.81 -5.89
CA PHE A 123 -7.00 7.03 -4.83
C PHE A 123 -8.04 5.91 -4.77
N THR A 124 -8.63 5.56 -5.93
CA THR A 124 -9.65 4.51 -6.01
C THR A 124 -9.11 3.14 -5.60
N ARG A 125 -7.90 2.79 -6.06
CA ARG A 125 -7.22 1.53 -5.68
C ARG A 125 -6.89 1.48 -4.18
N GLU A 126 -6.34 2.56 -3.62
CA GLU A 126 -6.07 2.68 -2.19
C GLU A 126 -7.36 2.51 -1.36
N ALA A 127 -8.43 3.22 -1.72
CA ALA A 127 -9.71 3.14 -1.03
C ALA A 127 -10.29 1.71 -1.03
N ALA A 128 -10.22 1.02 -2.17
CA ALA A 128 -10.68 -0.35 -2.30
C ALA A 128 -9.90 -1.31 -1.42
N MET A 129 -8.56 -1.24 -1.41
CA MET A 129 -7.75 -2.10 -0.54
C MET A 129 -7.99 -1.82 0.95
N ILE A 130 -8.11 -0.55 1.35
CA ILE A 130 -8.44 -0.16 2.74
C ILE A 130 -9.82 -0.72 3.14
N ASP A 131 -10.83 -0.59 2.28
CA ASP A 131 -12.17 -1.07 2.58
C ASP A 131 -12.22 -2.61 2.66
N ALA A 132 -11.45 -3.31 1.83
CA ALA A 132 -11.38 -4.77 1.84
C ALA A 132 -10.73 -5.33 3.11
N ILE A 133 -9.67 -4.68 3.62
CA ILE A 133 -9.01 -5.06 4.90
C ILE A 133 -9.83 -4.60 6.11
N GLY A 134 -10.45 -3.42 6.00
CA GLY A 134 -11.10 -2.73 7.11
C GLY A 134 -10.14 -1.78 7.83
N ILE A 135 -10.57 -0.52 7.99
CA ILE A 135 -9.74 0.55 8.55
C ILE A 135 -9.23 0.27 9.97
N SER A 136 -9.98 -0.49 10.78
CA SER A 136 -9.59 -0.86 12.14
C SER A 136 -8.38 -1.79 12.21
N ASN A 137 -8.05 -2.46 11.10
CA ASN A 137 -6.90 -3.36 10.99
C ASN A 137 -5.66 -2.64 10.41
N LEU A 138 -5.75 -1.34 10.15
CA LEU A 138 -4.70 -0.51 9.56
C LEU A 138 -4.37 0.67 10.46
N THR A 139 -3.17 1.21 10.33
CA THR A 139 -2.74 2.47 10.97
C THR A 139 -3.12 3.69 10.13
N ASN A 140 -3.89 3.51 9.05
CA ASN A 140 -4.45 4.60 8.26
C ASN A 140 -5.41 5.43 9.14
N GLU A 141 -5.27 6.76 9.14
CA GLU A 141 -6.14 7.63 9.94
C GLU A 141 -7.55 7.77 9.37
N LYS A 142 -7.69 7.59 8.04
CA LYS A 142 -8.94 7.81 7.30
C LYS A 142 -9.09 6.75 6.21
N ARG A 143 -10.35 6.49 5.84
CA ARG A 143 -10.67 5.72 4.63
C ARG A 143 -10.20 6.45 3.38
N GLY A 144 -9.98 5.70 2.31
CA GLY A 144 -9.66 6.28 1.01
C GLY A 144 -10.88 6.90 0.32
N GLN A 145 -10.62 7.60 -0.78
CA GLN A 145 -11.65 8.24 -1.60
C GLN A 145 -11.75 7.54 -2.96
N TYR A 146 -12.97 7.23 -3.38
CA TYR A 146 -13.26 6.73 -4.71
C TYR A 146 -13.45 7.89 -5.69
N TYR A 147 -13.13 7.68 -6.95
CA TYR A 147 -13.35 8.66 -8.02
C TYR A 147 -14.02 8.03 -9.23
N ASP A 148 -14.72 8.87 -9.99
CA ASP A 148 -15.28 8.58 -11.31
C ASP A 148 -16.17 7.33 -11.27
N ILE A 149 -15.85 6.28 -12.03
CA ILE A 149 -16.66 5.05 -12.04
C ILE A 149 -16.69 4.33 -10.68
N GLY A 150 -15.65 4.48 -9.86
CA GLY A 150 -15.54 3.83 -8.56
C GLY A 150 -16.47 4.42 -7.51
N GLU A 151 -16.93 5.68 -7.68
CA GLU A 151 -17.87 6.32 -6.74
C GLU A 151 -19.24 5.63 -6.78
N LYS A 152 -19.65 5.21 -7.99
CA LYS A 152 -20.97 4.60 -8.27
C LYS A 152 -21.05 3.13 -7.90
N TRP A 153 -19.93 2.50 -7.56
CA TRP A 153 -19.90 1.09 -7.19
C TRP A 153 -20.58 0.82 -5.85
N LEU A 154 -21.33 -0.27 -5.81
CA LEU A 154 -21.89 -0.81 -4.58
C LEU A 154 -20.78 -1.25 -3.64
N LEU A 155 -21.05 -1.29 -2.34
CA LEU A 155 -20.09 -1.76 -1.33
C LEU A 155 -19.52 -3.14 -1.68
N ARG A 156 -20.36 -4.08 -2.14
CA ARG A 156 -19.91 -5.41 -2.57
C ARG A 156 -18.85 -5.34 -3.67
N GLN A 157 -19.03 -4.49 -4.68
CA GLN A 157 -18.06 -4.33 -5.77
C GLN A 157 -16.74 -3.74 -5.27
N LYS A 158 -16.82 -2.74 -4.38
CA LYS A 158 -15.65 -2.13 -3.74
C LYS A 158 -14.81 -3.15 -2.96
N LEU A 159 -15.47 -4.01 -2.17
CA LEU A 159 -14.82 -5.07 -1.40
C LEU A 159 -14.23 -6.18 -2.28
N ILE A 160 -14.93 -6.58 -3.34
CA ILE A 160 -14.43 -7.57 -4.32
C ILE A 160 -13.19 -7.01 -5.03
N TYR A 161 -13.26 -5.77 -5.52
CA TYR A 161 -12.14 -5.13 -6.20
C TYR A 161 -10.94 -4.96 -5.27
N GLY A 162 -11.15 -4.49 -4.04
CA GLY A 162 -10.08 -4.38 -3.04
C GLY A 162 -9.43 -5.72 -2.72
N SER A 163 -10.23 -6.79 -2.58
CA SER A 163 -9.70 -8.14 -2.36
C SER A 163 -8.83 -8.57 -3.54
N TYR A 164 -9.29 -8.38 -4.78
CA TYR A 164 -8.52 -8.68 -5.99
C TYR A 164 -7.20 -7.89 -6.06
N LEU A 165 -7.21 -6.60 -5.70
CA LEU A 165 -5.97 -5.81 -5.65
C LEU A 165 -4.98 -6.37 -4.64
N LEU A 166 -5.45 -6.86 -3.48
CA LEU A 166 -4.57 -7.45 -2.47
C LEU A 166 -3.94 -8.77 -2.95
N SER A 167 -4.65 -9.62 -3.70
CA SER A 167 -4.00 -10.80 -4.32
C SER A 167 -2.99 -10.40 -5.38
N ARG A 168 -3.27 -9.37 -6.19
CA ARG A 168 -2.29 -8.86 -7.16
C ARG A 168 -1.05 -8.29 -6.45
N ALA A 169 -1.22 -7.64 -5.31
CA ALA A 169 -0.11 -7.13 -4.50
C ALA A 169 0.71 -8.27 -3.87
N LEU A 170 0.06 -9.36 -3.44
CA LEU A 170 0.75 -10.56 -2.96
C LEU A 170 1.67 -11.16 -4.03
N GLU A 171 1.22 -11.23 -5.28
CA GLU A 171 2.07 -11.71 -6.39
C GLU A 171 3.32 -10.83 -6.59
N VAL A 172 3.21 -9.52 -6.35
CA VAL A 172 4.38 -8.63 -6.38
C VAL A 172 5.32 -8.96 -5.22
N LEU A 173 4.79 -9.20 -4.01
CA LEU A 173 5.62 -9.64 -2.88
C LEU A 173 6.34 -10.96 -3.17
N HIS A 174 5.66 -11.93 -3.79
CA HIS A 174 6.27 -13.22 -4.15
C HIS A 174 7.48 -13.07 -5.07
N VAL A 175 7.49 -12.02 -5.91
CA VAL A 175 8.56 -11.74 -6.87
C VAL A 175 9.66 -10.84 -6.28
N GLU A 176 9.27 -9.76 -5.60
CA GLU A 176 10.20 -8.76 -5.07
C GLU A 176 10.81 -9.15 -3.72
N GLY A 177 10.15 -10.04 -2.98
CA GLY A 177 10.51 -10.45 -1.64
C GLY A 177 10.26 -9.38 -0.57
N CYS A 178 10.73 -9.63 0.65
CA CYS A 178 10.61 -8.72 1.79
C CYS A 178 11.90 -7.89 1.98
N ARG A 179 12.19 -6.94 1.08
CA ARG A 179 13.29 -5.99 1.33
C ARG A 179 12.94 -5.08 2.50
N GLN A 180 13.62 -5.30 3.62
CA GLN A 180 13.41 -4.55 4.86
C GLN A 180 14.20 -3.23 4.86
N LEU A 181 13.55 -2.16 5.34
CA LEU A 181 14.13 -0.84 5.54
C LEU A 181 14.28 -0.59 7.05
N PHE A 182 15.52 -0.64 7.52
CA PHE A 182 15.89 -0.37 8.90
C PHE A 182 16.12 1.13 9.11
N GLU A 183 16.05 1.58 10.37
CA GLU A 183 16.32 2.96 10.76
C GLU A 183 17.65 3.48 10.18
N SER A 184 18.72 2.71 10.33
CA SER A 184 20.06 3.06 9.81
C SER A 184 20.09 3.24 8.29
N ASN A 185 19.26 2.51 7.52
CA ASN A 185 19.16 2.71 6.08
C ASN A 185 18.57 4.09 5.75
N VAL A 186 17.59 4.53 6.55
CA VAL A 186 16.89 5.80 6.38
C VAL A 186 17.78 6.97 6.83
N GLU A 187 18.50 6.81 7.94
CA GLU A 187 19.49 7.78 8.41
C GLU A 187 20.59 8.02 7.38
N HIS A 188 21.12 6.96 6.79
CA HIS A 188 22.13 7.08 5.73
C HIS A 188 21.60 7.87 4.52
N VAL A 189 20.32 7.69 4.15
CA VAL A 189 19.66 8.49 3.13
C VAL A 189 19.59 9.96 3.58
N ILE A 190 19.08 10.25 4.77
CA ILE A 190 18.96 11.64 5.27
C ILE A 190 20.31 12.36 5.23
N THR A 191 21.37 11.71 5.71
CA THR A 191 22.73 12.27 5.77
C THR A 191 23.27 12.55 4.37
N ASN A 192 23.18 11.61 3.42
CA ASN A 192 23.69 11.81 2.06
C ASN A 192 22.92 12.84 1.23
N TYR A 193 21.63 13.05 1.52
CA TYR A 193 20.86 14.11 0.87
C TYR A 193 21.08 15.49 1.53
N ALA A 194 21.47 15.55 2.81
CA ALA A 194 21.82 16.80 3.49
C ALA A 194 23.15 17.41 2.98
N PHE A 195 24.08 16.59 2.46
CA PHE A 195 25.36 17.05 1.87
C PHE A 195 25.28 17.43 0.38
N ARG A 196 24.09 17.41 -0.23
CA ARG A 196 23.87 17.76 -1.64
C ARG A 196 23.02 19.04 -1.84
N LEU A 197 22.84 19.82 -0.77
CA LEU A 197 22.26 21.17 -0.78
C LEU A 197 23.29 22.16 -0.24
#